data_AF-A0A433EN99-F1
#
_entry.id   AF-A0A433EN99-F1
#
_cell.length_a   1.000
_cell.length_b   1.000
_cell.length_c   1.000
_cell.angle_alpha   90.00
_cell.angle_beta   90.00
_cell.angle_gamma   90.00
#
_symmetry.space_group_name_H-M   'P 1'
#
loop_
_entity.id
_entity.type
_entity.pdbx_description
1 polymer ?
#
loop_
_entity_poly.entity_id
_entity_poly.type
_entity_poly.pdbx_seq_one_letter_code
_entity_poly.pdbx_strand_id
1 'polypeptide(L)'
;METEAAYEALLVDKLEKTQTTVNEWLKYSDQKLAGLTVLNVGVLWGYGRYTKQFQSISCLTEGLSFIGYFLIIISIFTCIVAMLPVLTKLWLYNENKSDSDNALFFADIQKYRAHEYLSLICKKLEIETTTHSSYVKDLASQIVTNAKITTVKFQRIKFASWFTLTGCSGLVASFLFNYFQG
;
A
#
# COMPACT_ATOMS: atom_id res chain seq x y z
N MET A 1 -40.37 7.83 -9.96
CA MET A 1 -40.28 6.41 -10.36
C MET A 1 -39.30 6.18 -11.51
N GLU A 2 -39.57 6.57 -12.76
CA GLU A 2 -38.66 6.26 -13.88
C GLU A 2 -37.30 6.99 -13.77
N THR A 3 -37.30 8.24 -13.31
CA THR A 3 -36.10 9.03 -13.03
C THR A 3 -35.29 8.51 -11.84
N GLU A 4 -35.95 8.10 -10.76
CA GLU A 4 -35.29 7.53 -9.58
C GLU A 4 -34.62 6.20 -9.90
N ALA A 5 -35.26 5.33 -10.67
CA ALA A 5 -34.68 4.07 -11.12
C ALA A 5 -33.46 4.31 -12.03
N ALA A 6 -33.51 5.32 -12.90
CA ALA A 6 -32.38 5.71 -13.73
C ALA A 6 -31.21 6.25 -12.90
N TYR A 7 -31.46 7.08 -11.88
CA TYR A 7 -30.42 7.57 -10.98
C TYR A 7 -29.80 6.47 -10.14
N GLU A 8 -30.59 5.52 -9.64
CA GLU A 8 -30.07 4.39 -8.89
C GLU A 8 -29.22 3.48 -9.78
N ALA A 9 -29.63 3.21 -11.02
CA ALA A 9 -28.84 2.44 -11.98
C ALA A 9 -27.51 3.13 -12.30
N LEU A 10 -27.51 4.46 -12.52
CA LEU A 10 -26.30 5.25 -12.74
C LEU A 10 -25.35 5.20 -11.53
N LEU A 11 -25.90 5.32 -10.33
CA LEU A 11 -25.14 5.26 -9.08
C LEU A 11 -24.48 3.89 -8.88
N VAL A 12 -25.24 2.81 -9.12
CA VAL A 12 -24.73 1.44 -9.05
C VAL A 12 -23.58 1.23 -10.05
N ASP A 13 -23.76 1.60 -11.32
CA ASP A 13 -22.70 1.50 -12.34
C ASP A 13 -21.42 2.24 -11.90
N LYS A 14 -21.57 3.44 -11.33
CA LYS A 14 -20.42 4.23 -10.89
C LYS A 14 -19.72 3.62 -9.69
N LEU A 15 -20.47 3.08 -8.73
CA LEU A 15 -19.92 2.40 -7.55
C LEU A 15 -19.20 1.12 -7.95
N GLU A 16 -19.76 0.28 -8.82
CA GLU A 16 -19.13 -0.96 -9.29
C GLU A 16 -17.82 -0.70 -10.06
N LYS A 17 -17.80 0.34 -10.90
CA LYS A 17 -16.56 0.80 -11.56
C LYS A 17 -15.52 1.24 -10.55
N THR A 18 -15.93 2.04 -9.56
CA THR A 18 -15.01 2.52 -8.52
C THR A 18 -14.50 1.38 -7.65
N GLN A 19 -15.35 0.41 -7.31
CA GLN A 19 -14.97 -0.79 -6.59
C GLN A 19 -13.94 -1.60 -7.36
N THR A 20 -14.14 -1.78 -8.68
CA THR A 20 -13.16 -2.43 -9.55
C THR A 20 -11.82 -1.72 -9.50
N THR A 21 -11.80 -0.39 -9.68
CA THR A 21 -10.56 0.41 -9.61
C THR A 21 -9.87 0.30 -8.24
N VAL A 22 -10.62 0.39 -7.13
CA VAL A 22 -10.03 0.26 -5.79
C VAL A 22 -9.48 -1.15 -5.55
N ASN A 23 -10.14 -2.19 -6.06
CA ASN A 23 -9.66 -3.58 -6.00
C ASN A 23 -8.38 -3.78 -6.83
N GLU A 24 -8.27 -3.13 -7.99
CA GLU A 24 -7.04 -3.14 -8.79
C GLU A 24 -5.88 -2.51 -8.02
N TRP A 25 -6.10 -1.36 -7.37
CA TRP A 25 -5.08 -0.75 -6.51
C TRP A 25 -4.68 -1.64 -5.33
N LEU A 26 -5.65 -2.33 -4.72
CA LEU A 26 -5.38 -3.29 -3.65
C LEU A 26 -4.49 -4.44 -4.16
N LYS A 27 -4.86 -5.06 -5.28
CA LYS A 27 -4.07 -6.13 -5.93
C LYS A 27 -2.68 -5.65 -6.29
N TYR A 28 -2.55 -4.44 -6.83
CA TYR A 28 -1.27 -3.85 -7.17
C TYR A 28 -0.38 -3.63 -5.95
N SER A 29 -0.96 -3.25 -4.80
CA SER A 29 -0.22 -3.14 -3.54
C SER A 29 0.35 -4.49 -3.10
N ASP A 30 -0.40 -5.58 -3.24
CA ASP A 30 0.07 -6.93 -2.91
C ASP A 30 1.19 -7.40 -3.85
N GLN A 31 1.07 -7.10 -5.14
CA GLN A 31 2.13 -7.37 -6.12
C GLN A 31 3.43 -6.61 -5.78
N LYS A 32 3.34 -5.35 -5.37
CA LYS A 32 4.52 -4.57 -4.95
C LYS A 32 5.17 -5.12 -3.70
N LEU A 33 4.39 -5.50 -2.69
CA LEU A 33 4.89 -6.13 -1.48
C LEU A 33 5.63 -7.43 -1.80
N ALA A 34 5.08 -8.25 -2.70
CA ALA A 34 5.69 -9.50 -3.14
C ALA A 34 6.99 -9.26 -3.89
N GLY A 35 6.96 -8.33 -4.86
CA GLY A 35 8.15 -7.94 -5.62
C GLY A 35 9.27 -7.41 -4.72
N LEU A 36 8.95 -6.55 -3.75
CA LEU A 36 9.94 -6.00 -2.81
C LEU A 36 10.52 -7.09 -1.90
N THR A 37 9.70 -8.05 -1.48
CA THR A 37 10.16 -9.20 -0.67
C THR A 37 11.15 -10.06 -1.46
N VAL A 38 10.80 -10.43 -2.70
CA VAL A 38 11.67 -11.23 -3.58
C VAL A 38 12.98 -10.49 -3.87
N LEU A 39 12.91 -9.19 -4.18
CA LEU A 39 14.08 -8.35 -4.39
C LEU A 39 15.00 -8.37 -3.17
N ASN A 40 14.46 -8.11 -1.98
CA ASN A 40 15.23 -8.09 -0.74
C ASN A 40 15.91 -9.44 -0.46
N VAL A 41 15.18 -10.56 -0.62
CA VAL A 41 15.75 -11.91 -0.47
C VAL A 41 16.88 -12.14 -1.48
N GLY A 42 16.69 -11.73 -2.73
CA GLY A 42 17.72 -11.81 -3.78
C GLY A 42 18.97 -11.01 -3.44
N VAL A 43 18.82 -9.80 -2.90
CA VAL A 43 19.95 -8.96 -2.45
C VAL A 43 20.71 -9.65 -1.32
N LEU A 44 20.01 -10.14 -0.28
CA LEU A 44 20.67 -10.82 0.84
C LEU A 44 21.43 -12.07 0.38
N TRP A 45 20.82 -12.85 -0.50
CA TRP A 45 21.45 -14.05 -1.04
C TRP A 45 22.67 -13.74 -1.91
N GLY A 46 22.57 -12.74 -2.80
CA GLY A 46 23.65 -12.31 -3.67
C GLY A 46 24.84 -11.76 -2.88
N TYR A 47 24.57 -10.87 -1.93
CA TYR A 47 25.61 -10.31 -1.07
C TYR A 47 26.26 -11.37 -0.16
N GLY A 48 25.47 -12.30 0.37
CA GLY A 48 26.00 -13.41 1.19
C GLY A 48 26.91 -14.38 0.42
N ARG A 49 26.77 -14.48 -0.91
CA ARG A 49 27.74 -15.22 -1.75
C ARG A 49 29.04 -14.43 -1.94
N TYR A 50 28.94 -13.13 -2.12
CA TYR A 50 30.11 -12.26 -2.27
C TYR A 50 31.00 -12.31 -1.03
N THR A 51 30.44 -12.17 0.18
CA THR A 51 31.23 -12.14 1.41
C THR A 51 31.99 -13.44 1.69
N LYS A 52 31.52 -14.58 1.17
CA LYS A 52 32.20 -15.89 1.31
C LYS A 52 33.50 -16.00 0.51
N GLN A 53 33.75 -15.10 -0.44
CA GLN A 53 34.95 -15.12 -1.27
C GLN A 53 36.18 -14.53 -0.55
N PHE A 54 35.98 -13.78 0.54
CA PHE A 54 37.04 -13.10 1.27
C PHE A 54 37.46 -13.92 2.49
N GLN A 55 38.77 -14.14 2.65
CA GLN A 55 39.33 -14.83 3.81
C GLN A 55 39.39 -13.96 5.07
N SER A 56 39.50 -12.63 4.91
CA SER A 56 39.44 -11.67 6.00
C SER A 56 38.62 -10.44 5.58
N ILE A 57 37.84 -9.93 6.52
CA ILE A 57 36.96 -8.78 6.33
C ILE A 57 37.34 -7.77 7.41
N SER A 58 37.48 -6.50 7.04
CA SER A 58 37.74 -5.45 8.02
C SER A 58 36.53 -5.23 8.93
N CYS A 59 36.77 -4.82 10.17
CA CYS A 59 35.69 -4.56 11.14
C CYS A 59 34.66 -3.55 10.61
N LEU A 60 35.07 -2.56 9.81
CA LEU A 60 34.17 -1.59 9.20
C LEU A 60 33.27 -2.24 8.13
N THR A 61 33.81 -3.07 7.23
CA THR A 61 33.02 -3.83 6.24
C THR A 61 32.03 -4.76 6.94
N GLU A 62 32.45 -5.43 8.01
CA GLU A 62 31.55 -6.29 8.80
C GLU A 62 30.41 -5.50 9.43
N GLY A 63 30.71 -4.35 10.06
CA GLY A 63 29.71 -3.46 10.65
C GLY A 63 28.71 -2.90 9.64
N LEU A 64 29.19 -2.41 8.48
CA LEU A 64 28.33 -1.92 7.40
C LEU A 64 27.45 -3.03 6.82
N SER A 65 28.03 -4.22 6.63
CA SER A 65 27.29 -5.41 6.20
C SER A 65 26.17 -5.74 7.18
N PHE A 66 26.47 -5.81 8.48
CA PHE A 66 25.51 -6.14 9.52
C PHE A 66 24.33 -5.17 9.55
N ILE A 67 24.60 -3.86 9.51
CA ILE A 67 23.56 -2.82 9.45
C ILE A 67 22.71 -2.99 8.19
N GLY A 68 23.35 -3.23 7.03
CA GLY A 68 22.65 -3.47 5.76
C GLY A 68 21.70 -4.67 5.82
N TYR A 69 22.18 -5.82 6.30
CA TYR A 69 21.37 -7.02 6.52
C TYR A 69 20.18 -6.74 7.44
N PHE A 70 20.43 -6.11 8.59
CA PHE A 70 19.41 -5.83 9.58
C PHE A 70 18.27 -4.97 9.01
N LEU A 71 18.60 -3.89 8.28
CA LEU A 71 17.60 -3.03 7.64
C LEU A 71 16.78 -3.77 6.58
N ILE A 72 17.42 -4.61 5.76
CA ILE A 72 16.71 -5.39 4.74
C ILE A 72 15.79 -6.43 5.38
N ILE A 73 16.20 -7.06 6.49
CA ILE A 73 15.35 -7.99 7.25
C ILE A 73 14.11 -7.26 7.81
N ILE A 74 14.27 -6.06 8.37
CA ILE A 74 13.13 -5.22 8.81
C ILE A 74 12.18 -4.93 7.65
N SER A 75 12.72 -4.63 6.46
CA SER A 75 11.91 -4.41 5.25
C SER A 75 11.11 -5.66 4.87
N ILE A 76 11.75 -6.83 4.81
CA ILE A 76 11.09 -8.12 4.52
C ILE A 76 9.97 -8.38 5.53
N PHE A 77 10.27 -8.23 6.82
CA PHE A 77 9.29 -8.46 7.89
C PHE A 77 8.08 -7.53 7.74
N THR A 78 8.31 -6.24 7.46
CA THR A 78 7.26 -5.27 7.18
C THR A 78 6.39 -5.72 5.99
N CYS A 79 7.01 -6.19 4.91
CA CYS A 79 6.28 -6.66 3.73
C CYS A 79 5.39 -7.86 4.04
N ILE A 80 5.91 -8.87 4.75
CA ILE A 80 5.15 -10.06 5.15
C ILE A 80 3.96 -9.66 6.02
N VAL A 81 4.18 -8.82 7.03
CA VAL A 81 3.10 -8.36 7.93
C VAL A 81 2.06 -7.51 7.18
N ALA A 82 2.44 -6.81 6.11
CA ALA A 82 1.53 -6.05 5.25
C ALA A 82 0.66 -6.91 4.32
N MET A 83 1.11 -8.13 3.97
CA MET A 83 0.35 -9.07 3.15
C MET A 83 -0.74 -9.81 3.92
N LEU A 84 -0.62 -9.92 5.24
CA LEU A 84 -1.60 -10.62 6.07
C LEU A 84 -3.00 -10.01 5.88
N PRO A 85 -4.06 -10.84 5.89
CA PRO A 85 -5.42 -10.37 5.74
C PRO A 85 -5.78 -9.43 6.90
N VAL A 86 -6.20 -8.22 6.57
CA VAL A 86 -6.65 -7.25 7.57
C VAL A 86 -8.13 -7.52 7.85
N LEU A 87 -8.40 -8.21 8.94
CA LEU A 87 -9.77 -8.60 9.36
C LEU A 87 -10.37 -7.66 10.42
N THR A 88 -9.60 -6.67 10.89
CA THR A 88 -10.01 -5.77 11.98
C THR A 88 -10.29 -4.36 11.50
N LYS A 89 -11.05 -3.61 12.30
CA LYS A 89 -11.35 -2.18 12.05
C LYS A 89 -10.04 -1.40 11.99
N LEU A 90 -9.65 -0.98 10.79
CA LEU A 90 -8.54 -0.06 10.57
C LEU A 90 -8.88 1.28 11.21
N TRP A 91 -8.14 1.66 12.25
CA TRP A 91 -8.27 2.95 12.94
C TRP A 91 -7.51 4.07 12.20
N LEU A 92 -7.40 3.98 10.89
CA LEU A 92 -6.97 5.12 10.07
C LEU A 92 -8.20 5.94 9.77
N TYR A 93 -8.36 7.00 10.52
CA TYR A 93 -9.35 8.02 10.27
C TYR A 93 -8.61 9.34 10.16
N ASN A 94 -8.44 9.81 8.92
CA ASN A 94 -7.96 11.15 8.67
C ASN A 94 -9.19 12.02 8.37
N GLU A 95 -9.49 12.95 9.28
CA GLU A 95 -10.67 13.82 9.20
C GLU A 95 -10.53 14.97 8.21
N ASN A 96 -9.35 15.16 7.61
CA ASN A 96 -9.10 16.24 6.65
C ASN A 96 -9.77 15.96 5.29
N LYS A 97 -11.11 16.04 5.27
CA LYS A 97 -11.96 15.98 4.09
C LYS A 97 -11.95 17.33 3.37
N SER A 98 -11.96 17.29 2.04
CA SER A 98 -12.06 18.48 1.19
C SER A 98 -13.19 18.32 0.18
N ASP A 99 -13.84 19.42 -0.19
CA ASP A 99 -14.80 19.42 -1.32
C ASP A 99 -14.14 19.08 -2.67
N SER A 100 -12.82 19.26 -2.75
CA SER A 100 -11.99 18.88 -3.90
C SER A 100 -11.56 17.41 -3.90
N ASP A 101 -11.92 16.63 -2.87
CA ASP A 101 -11.52 15.22 -2.77
C ASP A 101 -12.09 14.41 -3.95
N ASN A 102 -11.25 13.52 -4.48
CA ASN A 102 -11.60 12.70 -5.62
C ASN A 102 -12.38 11.45 -5.16
N ALA A 103 -13.66 11.38 -5.53
CA ALA A 103 -14.53 10.25 -5.19
C ALA A 103 -14.13 8.92 -5.85
N LEU A 104 -13.15 8.90 -6.75
CA LEU A 104 -12.67 7.69 -7.44
C LEU A 104 -11.28 7.26 -6.96
N PHE A 105 -10.55 8.11 -6.23
CA PHE A 105 -9.18 7.83 -5.81
C PHE A 105 -9.14 7.29 -4.39
N PHE A 106 -8.58 6.09 -4.20
CA PHE A 106 -8.61 5.38 -2.93
C PHE A 106 -8.02 6.19 -1.75
N ALA A 107 -7.00 7.02 -1.99
CA ALA A 107 -6.36 7.80 -0.92
C ALA A 107 -7.24 8.94 -0.39
N ASP A 108 -8.20 9.41 -1.19
CA ASP A 108 -9.23 10.35 -0.77
C ASP A 108 -10.42 9.63 -0.17
N ILE A 109 -10.90 8.55 -0.81
CA ILE A 109 -12.03 7.73 -0.34
C ILE A 109 -11.81 7.23 1.10
N GLN A 110 -10.58 6.87 1.47
CA GLN A 110 -10.27 6.34 2.81
C GLN A 110 -10.62 7.31 3.96
N LYS A 111 -10.73 8.62 3.71
CA LYS A 111 -11.09 9.66 4.68
C LYS A 111 -12.56 9.57 5.13
N TYR A 112 -13.41 8.90 4.35
CA TYR A 112 -14.85 8.89 4.54
C TYR A 112 -15.33 7.63 5.28
N ARG A 113 -16.53 7.72 5.88
CA ARG A 113 -17.37 6.57 6.21
C ARG A 113 -18.26 6.22 5.02
N ALA A 114 -18.81 5.01 4.98
CA ALA A 114 -19.64 4.53 3.87
C ALA A 114 -20.76 5.50 3.48
N HIS A 115 -21.52 6.02 4.45
CA HIS A 115 -22.59 6.98 4.21
C HIS A 115 -22.08 8.34 3.72
N GLU A 116 -20.95 8.82 4.24
CA GLU A 116 -20.35 10.10 3.83
C GLU A 116 -19.77 10.03 2.42
N TYR A 117 -19.19 8.89 2.07
CA TYR A 117 -18.71 8.61 0.72
C TYR A 117 -19.87 8.56 -0.28
N LEU A 118 -21.00 7.97 0.14
CA LEU A 118 -22.21 7.96 -0.67
C LEU A 118 -22.75 9.38 -0.90
N SER A 119 -22.76 10.22 0.14
CA SER A 119 -23.10 11.64 -0.01
C SER A 119 -22.13 12.38 -0.95
N LEU A 120 -20.82 12.08 -0.88
CA LEU A 120 -19.82 12.67 -1.78
C LEU A 120 -20.10 12.30 -3.23
N ILE A 121 -20.34 11.02 -3.54
CA ILE A 121 -20.54 10.59 -4.93
C ILE A 121 -21.88 11.12 -5.49
N CYS A 122 -22.94 11.13 -4.68
CA CYS A 122 -24.22 11.73 -5.08
C CYS A 122 -24.08 13.23 -5.36
N LYS A 123 -23.33 13.97 -4.51
CA LYS A 123 -23.01 15.38 -4.74
C LYS A 123 -22.25 15.59 -6.06
N LYS A 124 -21.29 14.72 -6.40
CA LYS A 124 -20.52 14.80 -7.66
C LYS A 124 -21.34 14.40 -8.90
N LEU A 125 -22.42 13.65 -8.72
CA LEU A 125 -23.33 13.21 -9.78
C LEU A 125 -24.61 14.05 -9.87
N GLU A 126 -24.77 15.07 -9.03
CA GLU A 126 -25.97 15.91 -8.94
C GLU A 126 -27.25 15.08 -8.69
N ILE A 127 -27.12 14.03 -7.88
CA ILE A 127 -28.22 13.13 -7.51
C ILE A 127 -28.82 13.59 -6.17
N GLU A 128 -30.09 13.97 -6.18
CA GLU A 128 -30.82 14.46 -4.97
C GLU A 128 -31.49 13.34 -4.14
N THR A 129 -31.40 12.07 -4.57
CA THR A 129 -32.11 10.98 -3.90
C THR A 129 -31.63 10.78 -2.45
N THR A 130 -32.57 10.77 -1.51
CA THR A 130 -32.28 10.66 -0.06
C THR A 130 -32.22 9.22 0.45
N THR A 131 -32.76 8.26 -0.32
CA THR A 131 -32.89 6.87 0.10
C THR A 131 -32.24 5.95 -0.91
N HIS A 132 -31.27 5.16 -0.45
CA HIS A 132 -30.56 4.17 -1.27
C HIS A 132 -30.88 2.75 -0.79
N SER A 133 -30.93 1.81 -1.74
CA SER A 133 -31.05 0.39 -1.43
C SER A 133 -29.91 -0.13 -0.55
N SER A 134 -30.14 -1.27 0.11
CA SER A 134 -29.09 -1.92 0.92
C SER A 134 -27.85 -2.25 0.08
N TYR A 135 -28.05 -2.68 -1.16
CA TYR A 135 -26.96 -3.02 -2.08
C TYR A 135 -26.00 -1.84 -2.31
N VAL A 136 -26.54 -0.65 -2.58
CA VAL A 136 -25.74 0.59 -2.73
C VAL A 136 -24.94 0.91 -1.47
N LYS A 137 -25.55 0.73 -0.29
CA LYS A 137 -24.87 0.94 1.00
C LYS A 137 -23.74 -0.06 1.22
N ASP A 138 -23.96 -1.32 0.85
CA ASP A 138 -22.97 -2.39 0.96
C ASP A 138 -21.78 -2.15 0.00
N LEU A 139 -22.06 -1.73 -1.24
CA LEU A 139 -21.02 -1.30 -2.20
C LEU A 139 -20.17 -0.15 -1.64
N ALA A 140 -20.81 0.91 -1.14
CA ALA A 140 -20.10 2.04 -0.54
C ALA A 140 -19.24 1.61 0.66
N SER A 141 -19.73 0.70 1.49
CA SER A 141 -18.99 0.14 2.62
C SER A 141 -17.76 -0.66 2.18
N GLN A 142 -17.90 -1.50 1.16
CA GLN A 142 -16.78 -2.26 0.59
C GLN A 142 -15.73 -1.35 -0.04
N ILE A 143 -16.15 -0.35 -0.81
CA ILE A 143 -15.25 0.64 -1.44
C ILE A 143 -14.42 1.37 -0.39
N VAL A 144 -15.07 1.92 0.64
CA VAL A 144 -14.39 2.63 1.73
C VAL A 144 -13.44 1.72 2.50
N THR A 145 -13.86 0.48 2.78
CA THR A 145 -13.03 -0.50 3.49
C THR A 145 -11.79 -0.86 2.69
N ASN A 146 -11.95 -1.18 1.40
CA ASN A 146 -10.84 -1.53 0.53
C ASN A 146 -9.91 -0.33 0.31
N ALA A 147 -10.44 0.89 0.19
CA ALA A 147 -9.64 2.11 0.08
C ALA A 147 -8.74 2.32 1.31
N LYS A 148 -9.26 2.05 2.53
CA LYS A 148 -8.46 2.10 3.77
C LYS A 148 -7.37 1.04 3.78
N ILE A 149 -7.69 -0.21 3.43
CA ILE A 149 -6.70 -1.31 3.37
C ILE A 149 -5.60 -0.97 2.37
N THR A 150 -5.97 -0.53 1.17
CA THR A 150 -5.03 -0.11 0.11
C THR A 150 -4.10 0.99 0.61
N THR A 151 -4.64 2.00 1.29
CA THR A 151 -3.84 3.11 1.86
C THR A 151 -2.82 2.61 2.88
N VAL A 152 -3.21 1.74 3.81
CA VAL A 152 -2.29 1.13 4.79
C VAL A 152 -1.17 0.40 4.09
N LYS A 153 -1.50 -0.42 3.09
CA LYS A 153 -0.51 -1.22 2.34
C LYS A 153 0.48 -0.32 1.64
N PHE A 154 0.05 0.75 0.97
CA PHE A 154 0.96 1.72 0.36
C PHE A 154 1.85 2.46 1.36
N GLN A 155 1.34 2.80 2.55
CA GLN A 155 2.17 3.38 3.62
C GLN A 155 3.26 2.40 4.09
N ARG A 156 2.91 1.11 4.24
CA ARG A 156 3.87 0.05 4.60
C ARG A 156 4.87 -0.22 3.49
N ILE A 157 4.46 -0.19 2.23
CA ILE A 157 5.37 -0.26 1.07
C ILE A 157 6.38 0.87 1.14
N LYS A 158 5.93 2.12 1.34
CA LYS A 158 6.82 3.29 1.44
C LYS A 158 7.84 3.11 2.58
N PHE A 159 7.39 2.66 3.74
CA PHE A 159 8.26 2.39 4.88
C PHE A 159 9.29 1.30 4.56
N ALA A 160 8.85 0.14 4.06
CA ALA A 160 9.72 -0.97 3.67
C ALA A 160 10.73 -0.58 2.59
N SER A 161 10.32 0.23 1.59
CA SER A 161 11.21 0.71 0.53
C SER A 161 12.33 1.59 1.07
N TRP A 162 12.07 2.44 2.07
CA TRP A 162 13.13 3.23 2.71
C TRP A 162 14.18 2.33 3.37
N PHE A 163 13.75 1.31 4.13
CA PHE A 163 14.68 0.33 4.72
C PHE A 163 15.49 -0.41 3.67
N THR A 164 14.86 -0.87 2.58
CA THR A 164 15.56 -1.49 1.46
C THR A 164 16.62 -0.56 0.87
N LEU A 165 16.28 0.69 0.58
CA LEU A 165 17.21 1.66 0.00
C LEU A 165 18.40 1.93 0.93
N THR A 166 18.14 2.16 2.22
CA THR A 166 19.21 2.39 3.21
C THR A 166 20.08 1.15 3.42
N GLY A 167 19.46 -0.03 3.45
CA GLY A 167 20.17 -1.30 3.62
C GLY A 167 21.06 -1.62 2.43
N CYS A 168 20.53 -1.50 1.21
CA CYS A 168 21.29 -1.67 -0.02
C CYS A 168 22.45 -0.66 -0.12
N SER A 169 22.24 0.59 0.27
CA SER A 169 23.31 1.59 0.30
C SER A 169 24.43 1.20 1.27
N GLY A 170 24.10 0.66 2.45
CA GLY A 170 25.07 0.12 3.39
C GLY A 170 25.86 -1.08 2.83
N LEU A 171 25.17 -2.02 2.16
CA LEU A 171 25.82 -3.16 1.52
C LEU A 171 26.75 -2.73 0.37
N VAL A 172 26.35 -1.75 -0.44
CA VAL A 172 27.18 -1.20 -1.51
C VAL A 172 28.41 -0.48 -0.94
N ALA A 173 28.24 0.34 0.10
CA ALA A 173 29.36 0.99 0.77
C ALA A 173 30.35 -0.04 1.35
N SER A 174 29.83 -1.11 1.95
CA SER A 174 30.61 -2.23 2.45
C SER A 174 31.41 -2.93 1.35
N PHE A 175 30.76 -3.22 0.21
CA PHE A 175 31.41 -3.79 -0.97
C PHE A 175 32.55 -2.91 -1.49
N LEU A 176 32.29 -1.61 -1.68
CA LEU A 176 33.29 -0.66 -2.20
C LEU A 176 34.48 -0.55 -1.25
N PHE A 177 34.23 -0.44 0.05
CA PHE A 177 35.30 -0.34 1.04
C PHE A 177 36.19 -1.59 1.05
N ASN A 178 35.60 -2.76 0.94
CA ASN A 178 36.35 -4.02 0.86
C ASN A 178 37.15 -4.11 -0.45
N TYR A 179 36.55 -3.74 -1.58
CA TYR A 179 37.21 -3.75 -2.89
C TYR A 179 38.44 -2.83 -2.97
N PHE A 180 38.40 -1.65 -2.34
CA PHE A 180 39.54 -0.72 -2.34
C PHE A 180 40.62 -1.04 -1.28
N GLN A 181 40.33 -1.94 -0.32
CA GLN A 181 41.31 -2.40 0.67
C GLN A 181 42.00 -3.73 0.31
N GLY A 182 41.38 -4.52 -0.58
CA GLY A 182 41.91 -5.79 -1.09
C GLY A 182 42.88 -5.65 -2.25
#